data_AF-A0A5B7TRW3-F1
#
_entry.id   AF-A0A5B7TRW3-F1
#
_cell.length_a   1.000
_cell.length_b   1.000
_cell.length_c   1.000
_cell.angle_alpha   90.00
_cell.angle_beta   90.00
_cell.angle_gamma   90.00
#
_symmetry.space_group_name_H-M   'P 1'
#
loop_
_entity.id
_entity.type
_entity.pdbx_description
1 polymer ?
#
loop_
_entity_poly.entity_id
_entity_poly.type
_entity_poly.pdbx_seq_one_letter_code
_entity_poly.pdbx_strand_id
1 'polypeptide(L)'
;MARRLYSICIVIAILLGVYLNTFKQTHSTLFIIIIATLLFFLLSLGVHGLIAHTIKPSIKDSLVAYPLIMGAIWAIMLLIFIFFIIPLFCPHFVYGL
;
A
#
# COMPACT_ATOMS: atom_id res chain seq x y z
N MET A 1 15.18 10.04 12.57
CA MET A 1 13.91 9.75 13.29
C MET A 1 12.78 9.40 12.32
N ALA A 2 12.46 10.26 11.33
CA ALA A 2 11.37 10.04 10.37
C ALA A 2 11.45 8.70 9.58
N ARG A 3 12.64 8.29 9.10
CA ARG A 3 12.80 7.00 8.40
C ARG A 3 12.34 5.79 9.23
N ARG A 4 12.53 5.82 10.55
CA ARG A 4 12.07 4.75 11.46
C ARG A 4 10.54 4.70 11.53
N LEU A 5 9.88 5.85 11.59
CA LEU A 5 8.41 5.93 11.60
C LEU A 5 7.82 5.28 10.35
N TYR A 6 8.32 5.62 9.17
CA TYR A 6 7.84 5.03 7.92
C TYR A 6 8.11 3.53 7.82
N SER A 7 9.24 3.06 8.36
CA SER A 7 9.52 1.62 8.46
C SER A 7 8.52 0.92 9.38
N ILE A 8 8.18 1.54 10.51
CA ILE A 8 7.16 1.03 11.45
C ILE A 8 5.78 0.97 10.77
N CYS A 9 5.38 2.00 10.02
CA CYS A 9 4.14 1.99 9.25
C CYS A 9 4.06 0.80 8.28
N ILE A 10 5.16 0.51 7.58
CA ILE A 10 5.24 -0.65 6.67
C ILE A 10 5.08 -1.95 7.45
N VAL A 11 5.83 -2.14 8.55
CA VAL A 11 5.75 -3.35 9.37
C VAL A 11 4.33 -3.56 9.91
N ILE A 12 3.71 -2.51 10.44
CA ILE A 12 2.32 -2.59 10.94
C ILE A 12 1.35 -2.93 9.81
N ALA A 13 1.47 -2.29 8.65
CA ALA A 13 0.59 -2.58 7.52
C ALA A 13 0.71 -4.04 7.04
N ILE A 14 1.93 -4.58 7.01
CA ILE A 14 2.18 -5.99 6.66
C ILE A 14 1.59 -6.93 7.71
N LEU A 15 1.85 -6.70 9.00
CA LEU A 15 1.34 -7.54 10.08
C LEU A 15 -0.21 -7.58 10.09
N LEU A 16 -0.84 -6.42 9.93
CA LEU A 16 -2.30 -6.32 9.84
C LEU A 16 -2.84 -6.95 8.54
N GLY A 17 -2.10 -6.87 7.44
CA GLY A 17 -2.45 -7.55 6.19
C GLY A 17 -2.42 -9.08 6.33
N VAL A 18 -1.40 -9.61 7.01
CA VAL A 18 -1.29 -11.04 7.34
C VAL A 18 -2.43 -11.46 8.26
N TYR A 19 -2.73 -10.68 9.30
CA TYR A 19 -3.87 -10.90 10.17
C TYR A 19 -5.18 -10.95 9.37
N LEU A 20 -5.45 -9.92 8.56
CA LEU A 20 -6.67 -9.83 7.77
C LEU A 20 -6.79 -11.01 6.80
N ASN A 21 -5.70 -11.46 6.17
CA ASN A 21 -5.73 -12.63 5.29
C ASN A 21 -6.00 -13.94 6.05
N THR A 22 -5.45 -14.09 7.25
CA THR A 22 -5.61 -15.30 8.09
C THR A 22 -7.05 -15.43 8.58
N PHE A 23 -7.65 -14.33 9.00
CA PHE A 23 -8.99 -14.30 9.60
C PHE A 23 -10.08 -13.77 8.65
N LYS A 24 -9.80 -13.66 7.35
CA LYS A 24 -10.77 -13.10 6.38
C LYS A 24 -12.14 -13.77 6.40
N GLN A 25 -12.20 -15.07 6.70
CA GLN A 25 -13.47 -15.83 6.74
C GLN A 25 -14.39 -15.41 7.89
N THR A 26 -13.89 -14.73 8.93
CA THR A 26 -14.69 -14.25 10.06
C THR A 26 -15.28 -12.86 9.84
N HIS A 27 -15.06 -12.26 8.66
CA HIS A 27 -15.44 -10.89 8.35
C HIS A 27 -16.29 -10.81 7.08
N SER A 28 -17.09 -9.75 6.96
CA SER A 28 -17.84 -9.49 5.73
C SER A 28 -16.91 -9.03 4.60
N THR A 29 -17.28 -9.30 3.35
CA THR A 29 -16.55 -8.84 2.16
C THR A 29 -16.32 -7.32 2.18
N LEU A 30 -17.34 -6.55 2.57
CA LEU A 30 -17.25 -5.10 2.67
C LEU A 30 -16.20 -4.67 3.70
N PHE A 31 -16.18 -5.31 4.87
CA PHE A 31 -15.18 -5.03 5.90
C PHE A 31 -13.77 -5.32 5.37
N ILE A 32 -13.56 -6.46 4.72
CA ILE A 32 -12.26 -6.86 4.17
C ILE A 32 -11.79 -5.83 3.14
N ILE A 33 -12.65 -5.39 2.22
CA ILE A 33 -12.30 -4.40 1.19
C ILE A 33 -11.90 -3.06 1.83
N ILE A 34 -12.68 -2.57 2.79
CA ILE A 34 -12.40 -1.29 3.46
C ILE A 34 -11.07 -1.37 4.21
N ILE A 35 -10.87 -2.40 5.03
CA ILE A 35 -9.63 -2.55 5.82
C ILE A 35 -8.43 -2.79 4.91
N ALA A 36 -8.55 -3.64 3.88
CA ALA A 36 -7.46 -3.85 2.92
C ALA A 36 -7.06 -2.55 2.21
N THR A 37 -8.05 -1.71 1.86
CA THR A 37 -7.82 -0.39 1.27
C THR A 37 -7.11 0.56 2.24
N LEU A 38 -7.51 0.59 3.51
CA LEU A 38 -6.83 1.36 4.55
C LEU A 38 -5.38 0.88 4.76
N LEU A 39 -5.15 -0.43 4.78
CA LEU A 39 -3.82 -1.02 4.89
C LEU A 39 -2.96 -0.71 3.66
N PHE A 40 -3.54 -0.69 2.46
CA PHE A 40 -2.86 -0.21 1.25
C PHE A 40 -2.40 1.24 1.39
N PHE A 41 -3.27 2.14 1.86
CA PHE A 41 -2.88 3.54 2.08
C PHE A 41 -1.79 3.68 3.14
N LEU A 42 -1.86 2.92 4.24
CA LEU A 42 -0.83 2.92 5.28
C LEU A 42 0.52 2.39 4.77
N LEU A 43 0.50 1.30 3.98
CA LEU A 43 1.68 0.74 3.33
C LEU A 43 2.27 1.74 2.33
N SER A 44 1.42 2.33 1.50
CA SER A 44 1.79 3.36 0.53
C SER A 44 2.44 4.56 1.20
N LEU A 45 1.86 5.07 2.29
CA LEU A 45 2.42 6.15 3.08
C LEU A 45 3.83 5.80 3.60
N GLY A 46 3.99 4.60 4.16
CA GLY A 46 5.28 4.11 4.63
C GLY A 46 6.33 4.02 3.51
N VAL A 47 5.98 3.41 2.38
CA VAL A 47 6.89 3.25 1.24
C VAL A 47 7.29 4.62 0.66
N HIS A 48 6.32 5.51 0.42
CA HIS A 48 6.59 6.85 -0.11
C HIS A 48 7.43 7.68 0.86
N GLY A 49 7.14 7.64 2.16
CA GLY A 49 7.93 8.34 3.15
C GLY A 49 9.38 7.85 3.23
N LEU A 50 9.60 6.53 3.12
CA LEU A 50 10.96 5.98 3.04
C LEU A 50 11.71 6.41 1.78
N ILE A 51 11.05 6.33 0.62
CA ILE A 51 11.62 6.75 -0.67
C ILE A 51 11.95 8.24 -0.63
N ALA A 52 11.03 9.07 -0.14
CA ALA A 52 11.25 10.49 0.05
C ALA A 52 12.47 10.76 0.95
N HIS A 53 12.77 9.94 1.94
CA HIS A 53 13.99 10.09 2.76
C HIS A 53 15.25 9.44 2.18
N THR A 54 15.17 8.79 1.01
CA THR A 54 16.28 8.06 0.39
C THR A 54 16.69 8.65 -0.96
N ILE A 55 15.76 9.28 -1.70
CA ILE A 55 16.04 9.96 -2.96
C ILE A 55 17.03 11.12 -2.75
N LYS A 56 17.95 11.30 -3.71
CA LYS A 56 18.94 12.38 -3.74
C LYS A 56 18.27 13.76 -3.81
N PRO A 57 18.80 14.80 -3.14
CA PRO A 57 18.24 16.15 -3.19
C PRO A 57 18.01 16.67 -4.61
N SER A 58 18.97 16.46 -5.53
CA SER A 58 18.86 16.90 -6.92
C SER A 58 17.66 16.33 -7.69
N ILE A 59 17.18 15.15 -7.30
CA ILE A 59 15.96 14.56 -7.88
C ILE A 59 14.73 15.17 -7.23
N LYS A 60 14.75 15.41 -5.90
CA LYS A 60 13.63 16.02 -5.16
C LYS A 60 13.31 17.44 -5.62
N ASP A 61 14.35 18.19 -5.95
CA ASP A 61 14.22 19.58 -6.40
C ASP A 61 13.74 19.67 -7.86
N SER A 62 13.66 18.53 -8.57
CA SER A 62 13.12 18.48 -9.93
C SER A 62 11.60 18.56 -9.92
N LEU A 63 11.07 19.58 -10.61
CA LEU A 63 9.63 19.80 -10.80
C LEU A 63 8.92 18.60 -11.45
N VAL A 64 9.61 17.87 -12.34
CA VAL A 64 9.03 16.78 -13.12
C VAL A 64 9.46 15.42 -12.58
N ALA A 65 10.75 15.21 -12.30
CA ALA A 65 11.24 13.88 -11.98
C ALA A 65 10.70 13.37 -10.63
N TYR A 66 10.62 14.24 -9.62
CA TYR A 66 10.16 13.82 -8.29
C TYR A 66 8.68 13.39 -8.29
N PRO A 67 7.72 14.19 -8.79
CA PRO A 67 6.33 13.75 -8.89
C PRO A 67 6.14 12.52 -9.77
N LEU A 68 6.89 12.42 -10.87
CA LEU A 68 6.80 11.28 -11.78
C LEU A 68 7.24 9.97 -11.11
N ILE A 69 8.37 9.98 -10.40
CA ILE A 69 8.87 8.79 -9.68
C ILE A 69 7.88 8.38 -8.58
N MET A 70 7.40 9.33 -7.77
CA MET A 70 6.45 9.04 -6.69
C MET A 70 5.12 8.53 -7.25
N GLY A 71 4.59 9.16 -8.29
CA GLY A 71 3.35 8.73 -8.95
C GLY A 71 3.47 7.35 -9.60
N ALA A 72 4.58 7.06 -10.28
CA ALA A 72 4.82 5.76 -10.90
C ALA A 72 4.90 4.64 -9.86
N ILE A 73 5.59 4.86 -8.74
CA ILE A 73 5.67 3.90 -7.64
C ILE A 73 4.30 3.66 -7.04
N TRP A 74 3.53 4.72 -6.77
CA TRP A 74 2.16 4.61 -6.28
C TRP A 74 1.26 3.83 -7.24
N ALA A 75 1.33 4.11 -8.54
CA ALA A 75 0.54 3.42 -9.56
C ALA A 75 0.87 1.92 -9.61
N ILE A 76 2.15 1.55 -9.58
CA ILE A 76 2.58 0.14 -9.52
C ILE A 76 2.02 -0.53 -8.26
N MET A 77 2.14 0.11 -7.09
CA MET A 77 1.59 -0.42 -5.85
C MET A 77 0.06 -0.59 -5.92
N LEU A 78 -0.65 0.38 -6.52
CA LEU A 78 -2.10 0.33 -6.70
C LEU A 78 -2.52 -0.81 -7.63
N LEU A 79 -1.81 -1.01 -8.74
CA LEU A 79 -2.07 -2.11 -9.66
C LEU A 79 -1.88 -3.46 -8.96
N ILE A 80 -0.80 -3.61 -8.18
CA ILE A 80 -0.59 -4.82 -7.36
C ILE A 80 -1.75 -5.00 -6.38
N PHE A 81 -2.19 -3.93 -5.73
CA PHE A 81 -3.29 -3.99 -4.77
C PHE A 81 -4.61 -4.43 -5.42
N ILE A 82 -5.00 -3.79 -6.52
CA ILE A 82 -6.28 -4.06 -7.19
C ILE A 82 -6.30 -5.44 -7.84
N PHE A 83 -5.24 -5.81 -8.57
CA PHE A 83 -5.25 -7.02 -9.40
C PHE A 83 -4.75 -8.28 -8.67
N PHE A 84 -4.01 -8.14 -7.56
CA PHE A 84 -3.48 -9.29 -6.83
C PHE A 84 -3.99 -9.36 -5.40
N ILE A 85 -3.89 -8.25 -4.64
CA ILE A 85 -4.27 -8.28 -3.22
C ILE A 85 -5.78 -8.41 -3.04
N ILE A 86 -6.60 -7.59 -3.71
CA ILE A 86 -8.07 -7.69 -3.58
C ILE A 86 -8.59 -9.10 -3.95
N PRO A 87 -8.22 -9.71 -5.10
CA PRO A 87 -8.68 -11.06 -5.45
C PRO A 87 -8.18 -12.14 -4.48
N LEU A 88 -6.99 -11.99 -3.90
CA LEU A 88 -6.47 -12.91 -2.90
C LEU A 88 -7.30 -12.89 -1.60
N PHE A 89 -7.78 -11.70 -1.21
CA PHE A 89 -8.57 -11.51 0.00
C PHE A 89 -10.06 -11.83 -0.25
N CYS A 90 -10.57 -11.48 -1.43
CA CYS A 90 -11.97 -11.61 -1.83
C CYS A 90 -12.06 -12.26 -3.23
N PRO A 91 -11.90 -13.59 -3.34
CA PRO A 91 -11.86 -14.26 -4.66
C PRO A 91 -13.15 -14.12 -5.46
N HIS A 92 -14.29 -13.94 -4.80
CA HIS A 92 -15.59 -13.73 -5.46
C HIS A 92 -15.83 -12.30 -5.97
N PHE A 93 -14.96 -11.34 -5.64
CA PHE A 93 -15.13 -9.94 -6.05
C PHE A 93 -14.97 -9.74 -7.57
N VAL A 94 -14.09 -10.51 -8.21
CA VAL A 94 -13.79 -10.38 -9.65
C VAL A 94 -14.89 -10.99 -10.54
N TYR A 95 -15.64 -11.97 -10.02
CA TYR A 95 -16.67 -12.69 -10.78
C TYR A 95 -18.07 -12.05 -10.70
N GLY A 96 -18.21 -10.91 -10.02
CA GLY A 96 -19.48 -10.19 -9.83
C GLY A 96 -19.63 -8.90 -10.64
N LEU A 97 -18.70 -8.64 -11.56
CA LEU A 97 -18.74 -7.59 -12.60
C LEU A 97 -19.03 -8.24 -13.95
#